data_AF-A0A538RXW6-F1
#
_entry.id   AF-A0A538RXW6-F1
#
_cell.length_a   1.000
_cell.length_b   1.000
_cell.length_c   1.000
_cell.angle_alpha   90.00
_cell.angle_beta   90.00
_cell.angle_gamma   90.00
#
_symmetry.space_group_name_H-M   'P 1'
#
loop_
_entity.id
_entity.type
_entity.pdbx_description
1 polymer ?
#
loop_
_entity_poly.entity_id
_entity_poly.type
_entity_poly.pdbx_seq_one_letter_code
_entity_poly.pdbx_strand_id
1 'polypeptide(L)'
;MPANLDEDVYQVRRITQDPMSAGMLKDFVVWDTPDMTTWAATGYVPRLLEIAGLADIIVYVASDERYNDEVPTEFLHQLLRTRKPVVVCLMKMKEEDAPALLAHFQRDVLGKFKHDPIACLTVPFMTPEELADPVRLAGRYRIPLLNQVAVLGNPPAAARQRVVRGASHYLLADQERLLAGARQDVAVLENWRAVVQTGRHEFDNRYRREYLASEKFRSFDEALVRLLELLELPGAGKIVSGALWVVRTPYRLLKGWLGKALTRPDAAALPEQRVLEEALAGWLDLLRKEAARRAAAHPLWAHVEKGFATGLADQVRELFQQDFRSFQLSLADEVDRTARAIYEELERSPVLLNTLRSGNFALDVLAIGGALTIGHIGLQDFILVPLLASLKQRASKSARVSNCS
;
A
#
# COMPACT_ATOMS: atom_id res chain seq x y z
N MET A 1 -1.61 33.45 -17.75
CA MET A 1 -1.20 34.64 -16.98
C MET A 1 -1.88 34.54 -15.63
N PRO A 2 -1.13 34.57 -14.52
CA PRO A 2 -1.68 34.33 -13.19
C PRO A 2 -2.58 35.51 -12.81
N ALA A 3 -3.75 35.20 -12.26
CA ALA A 3 -4.64 36.18 -11.68
C ALA A 3 -3.85 37.00 -10.65
N ASN A 4 -3.96 38.32 -10.75
CA ASN A 4 -3.42 39.26 -9.79
C ASN A 4 -4.24 39.09 -8.49
N LEU A 5 -3.73 38.27 -7.56
CA LEU A 5 -4.42 37.76 -6.37
C LEU A 5 -4.77 38.83 -5.32
N ASP A 6 -4.38 40.10 -5.52
CA ASP A 6 -4.59 41.20 -4.57
C ASP A 6 -5.89 42.00 -4.82
N GLU A 7 -6.63 41.75 -5.90
CA GLU A 7 -7.87 42.51 -6.20
C GLU A 7 -9.14 41.95 -5.53
N ASP A 8 -9.08 40.77 -4.90
CA ASP A 8 -10.17 40.24 -4.06
C ASP A 8 -10.12 40.84 -2.63
N VAL A 9 -10.26 42.17 -2.57
CA VAL A 9 -10.86 43.02 -1.52
C VAL A 9 -10.70 42.59 -0.05
N TYR A 10 -9.48 42.26 0.41
CA TYR A 10 -9.18 42.25 1.85
C TYR A 10 -8.68 43.63 2.26
N GLN A 11 -9.45 44.35 3.10
CA GLN A 11 -9.00 45.63 3.61
C GLN A 11 -8.50 45.49 5.03
N VAL A 12 -7.17 45.60 5.20
CA VAL A 12 -6.54 45.65 6.52
C VAL A 12 -6.47 47.11 6.95
N ARG A 13 -7.23 47.46 8.00
CA ARG A 13 -7.28 48.81 8.54
C ARG A 13 -6.79 48.81 9.98
N ARG A 14 -5.77 49.62 10.25
CA ARG A 14 -5.40 49.98 11.62
C ARG A 14 -6.23 51.21 12.02
N ILE A 15 -6.94 51.11 13.12
CA ILE A 15 -7.80 52.20 13.58
C ILE A 15 -6.91 53.27 14.22
N THR A 16 -6.55 54.28 13.43
CA THR A 16 -5.73 55.42 13.84
C THR A 16 -6.60 56.40 14.61
N GLN A 17 -6.73 56.16 15.92
CA GLN A 17 -7.32 57.04 16.94
C GLN A 17 -8.67 57.68 16.57
N ASP A 18 -9.76 56.99 16.91
CA ASP A 18 -11.06 57.64 17.05
C ASP A 18 -11.11 58.41 18.39
N PRO A 19 -11.21 59.75 18.40
CA PRO A 19 -11.26 60.55 19.63
C PRO A 19 -12.42 60.18 20.56
N MET A 20 -13.49 59.57 20.04
CA MET A 20 -14.67 59.17 20.82
C MET A 20 -14.60 57.72 21.34
N SER A 21 -13.71 56.87 20.82
CA SER A 21 -13.58 55.48 21.28
C SER A 21 -12.58 55.30 22.43
N ALA A 22 -12.18 56.40 23.10
CA ALA A 22 -11.19 56.41 24.17
C ALA A 22 -9.88 55.65 23.84
N GLY A 23 -9.54 55.55 22.55
CA GLY A 23 -8.41 54.76 22.08
C GLY A 23 -8.53 53.24 22.26
N MET A 24 -9.71 52.69 22.60
CA MET A 24 -9.91 51.24 22.83
C MET A 24 -9.50 50.39 21.61
N LEU A 25 -9.80 50.88 20.41
CA LEU A 25 -9.51 50.18 19.15
C LEU A 25 -8.09 50.43 18.62
N LYS A 26 -7.27 51.26 19.28
CA LYS A 26 -5.93 51.63 18.77
C LYS A 26 -4.97 50.43 18.66
N ASP A 27 -5.25 49.40 19.45
CA ASP A 27 -4.48 48.16 19.55
C ASP A 27 -5.07 47.04 18.67
N PHE A 28 -6.17 47.32 17.96
CA PHE A 28 -6.83 46.39 17.06
C PHE A 28 -6.44 46.65 15.60
N VAL A 29 -6.33 45.57 14.85
CA VAL A 29 -6.26 45.58 13.39
C VAL A 29 -7.54 44.93 12.90
N VAL A 30 -8.31 45.66 12.08
CA VAL A 30 -9.57 45.16 11.52
C VAL A 30 -9.31 44.66 10.12
N TRP A 31 -9.70 43.42 9.86
CA TRP A 31 -9.64 42.82 8.53
C TRP A 31 -11.07 42.77 8.01
N ASP A 32 -11.34 43.58 7.01
CA ASP A 32 -12.58 43.51 6.24
C ASP A 32 -12.41 42.43 5.16
N THR A 33 -13.38 41.52 5.08
CA THR A 33 -13.30 40.31 4.25
C THR A 33 -14.44 40.29 3.24
N PRO A 34 -14.25 39.75 2.04
CA PRO A 34 -15.33 39.59 1.07
C PRO A 34 -16.46 38.71 1.62
N ASP A 35 -17.68 38.99 1.19
CA ASP A 35 -18.88 38.26 1.61
C ASP A 35 -18.79 36.78 1.26
N MET A 36 -19.17 35.89 2.18
CA MET A 36 -19.12 34.44 1.98
C MET A 36 -20.40 33.89 1.32
N THR A 37 -20.97 34.63 0.35
CA THR A 37 -22.33 34.37 -0.18
C THR A 37 -22.41 34.15 -1.71
N THR A 38 -21.32 33.73 -2.35
CA THR A 38 -21.25 33.64 -3.82
C THR A 38 -20.56 32.38 -4.36
N TRP A 39 -20.93 31.96 -5.57
CA TRP A 39 -20.26 30.92 -6.38
C TRP A 39 -18.74 31.15 -6.54
N ALA A 40 -18.29 32.41 -6.42
CA ALA A 40 -16.88 32.82 -6.45
C ALA A 40 -16.10 32.52 -5.15
N ALA A 41 -16.77 32.13 -4.06
CA ALA A 41 -16.15 31.86 -2.76
C ALA A 41 -15.12 30.72 -2.81
N THR A 42 -15.20 29.82 -3.79
CA THR A 42 -14.21 28.75 -3.98
C THR A 42 -12.77 29.26 -4.09
N GLY A 43 -12.56 30.47 -4.62
CA GLY A 43 -11.23 31.08 -4.73
C GLY A 43 -10.68 31.62 -3.41
N TYR A 44 -11.50 32.27 -2.58
CA TYR A 44 -11.06 33.00 -1.38
C TYR A 44 -11.44 32.35 -0.04
N VAL A 45 -12.22 31.27 -0.02
CA VAL A 45 -12.54 30.51 1.21
C VAL A 45 -11.28 30.04 1.96
N PRO A 46 -10.23 29.49 1.30
CA PRO A 46 -9.00 29.13 2.01
C PRO A 46 -8.40 30.34 2.75
N ARG A 47 -8.40 31.51 2.11
CA ARG A 47 -7.89 32.74 2.71
C ARG A 47 -8.77 33.23 3.85
N LEU A 48 -10.09 33.15 3.73
CA LEU A 48 -11.01 33.47 4.82
C LEU A 48 -10.78 32.56 6.05
N LEU A 49 -10.51 31.27 5.83
CA LEU A 49 -10.16 30.33 6.89
C LEU A 49 -8.83 30.68 7.56
N GLU A 50 -7.80 31.08 6.79
CA GLU A 50 -6.53 31.57 7.34
C GLU A 50 -6.73 32.80 8.23
N ILE A 51 -7.50 33.78 7.73
CA ILE A 51 -7.83 35.01 8.44
C ILE A 51 -8.57 34.69 9.75
N ALA A 52 -9.62 33.87 9.68
CA ALA A 52 -10.36 33.43 10.85
C ALA A 52 -9.48 32.65 11.85
N GLY A 53 -8.52 31.88 11.34
CA GLY A 53 -7.50 31.18 12.11
C GLY A 53 -6.59 32.13 12.89
N LEU A 54 -6.18 33.25 12.28
CA LEU A 54 -5.33 34.28 12.88
C LEU A 54 -6.09 35.25 13.79
N ALA A 55 -7.38 35.46 13.53
CA ALA A 55 -8.19 36.42 14.27
C ALA A 55 -8.36 36.03 15.75
N ASP A 56 -8.21 37.03 16.62
CA ASP A 56 -8.48 36.92 18.05
C ASP A 56 -9.99 36.94 18.34
N ILE A 57 -10.75 37.68 17.52
CA ILE A 57 -12.20 37.85 17.60
C ILE A 57 -12.74 37.92 16.17
N ILE A 58 -13.90 37.32 15.94
CA ILE A 58 -14.61 37.39 14.68
C ILE A 58 -15.92 38.14 14.88
N VAL A 59 -16.19 39.13 14.04
CA VAL A 59 -17.50 39.76 13.95
C VAL A 59 -18.23 39.13 12.77
N TYR A 60 -19.18 38.24 13.07
CA TYR A 60 -19.97 37.56 12.07
C TYR A 60 -21.18 38.42 11.72
N VAL A 61 -21.21 38.95 10.50
CA VAL A 61 -22.28 39.83 10.02
C VAL A 61 -23.20 39.05 9.11
N ALA A 62 -24.50 39.07 9.38
CA ALA A 62 -25.50 38.43 8.55
C ALA A 62 -26.73 39.32 8.37
N SER A 63 -27.34 39.29 7.19
CA SER A 63 -28.60 39.98 6.93
C SER A 63 -29.80 39.05 7.06
N ASP A 64 -30.99 39.62 7.30
CA ASP A 64 -32.26 38.87 7.31
C ASP A 64 -32.45 37.97 6.08
N GLU A 65 -32.02 38.45 4.89
CA GLU A 65 -32.18 37.70 3.64
C GLU A 65 -31.27 36.46 3.50
N ARG A 66 -30.18 36.35 4.28
CA ARG A 66 -29.08 35.39 4.01
C ARG A 66 -28.51 34.69 5.23
N TYR A 67 -29.03 34.96 6.44
CA TYR A 67 -28.50 34.32 7.65
C TYR A 67 -28.73 32.81 7.70
N ASN A 68 -29.67 32.29 6.90
CA ASN A 68 -30.02 30.88 6.79
C ASN A 68 -29.36 30.18 5.59
N ASP A 69 -28.48 30.87 4.85
CA ASP A 69 -27.70 30.25 3.79
C ASP A 69 -26.78 29.18 4.39
N GLU A 70 -26.69 28.03 3.70
CA GLU A 70 -25.97 26.84 4.19
C GLU A 70 -24.48 27.13 4.44
N VAL A 71 -23.81 27.78 3.49
CA VAL A 71 -22.36 28.00 3.55
C VAL A 71 -21.96 28.96 4.69
N PRO A 72 -22.51 30.20 4.81
CA PRO A 72 -22.34 31.07 5.98
C PRO A 72 -22.61 30.41 7.32
N THR A 73 -23.71 29.65 7.38
CA THR A 73 -24.14 28.96 8.59
C THR A 73 -23.14 27.88 9.02
N GLU A 74 -22.70 27.03 8.09
CA GLU A 74 -21.72 25.97 8.39
C GLU A 74 -20.37 26.56 8.83
N PHE A 75 -19.94 27.67 8.21
CA PHE A 75 -18.72 28.36 8.61
C PHE A 75 -18.85 28.93 10.02
N LEU A 76 -19.96 29.59 10.36
CA LEU A 76 -20.23 30.02 11.74
C LEU A 76 -20.16 28.83 12.69
N HIS A 77 -20.79 27.70 12.36
CA HIS A 77 -20.74 26.50 13.18
C HIS A 77 -19.30 25.99 13.37
N GLN A 78 -18.46 26.04 12.35
CA GLN A 78 -17.04 25.70 12.46
C GLN A 78 -16.28 26.65 13.40
N LEU A 79 -16.53 27.96 13.33
CA LEU A 79 -15.95 28.94 14.26
C LEU A 79 -16.35 28.64 15.70
N LEU A 80 -17.62 28.32 15.93
CA LEU A 80 -18.13 28.02 17.27
C LEU A 80 -17.58 26.70 17.82
N ARG A 81 -17.47 25.66 16.98
CA ARG A 81 -16.84 24.38 17.35
C ARG A 81 -15.37 24.53 17.72
N THR A 82 -14.66 25.38 17.01
CA THR A 82 -13.26 25.74 17.32
C THR A 82 -13.14 26.69 18.52
N ARG A 83 -14.27 27.05 19.14
CA ARG A 83 -14.38 28.00 20.26
C ARG A 83 -13.72 29.34 19.96
N LYS A 84 -13.79 29.77 18.69
CA LYS A 84 -13.37 31.11 18.32
C LYS A 84 -14.32 32.12 18.99
N PRO A 85 -13.79 33.21 19.59
CA PRO A 85 -14.63 34.29 20.08
C PRO A 85 -15.37 34.94 18.93
N VAL A 86 -16.70 34.83 18.92
CA VAL A 86 -17.56 35.40 17.86
C VAL A 86 -18.53 36.40 18.48
N VAL A 87 -18.71 37.54 17.81
CA VAL A 87 -19.84 38.46 18.02
C VAL A 87 -20.70 38.42 16.77
N VAL A 88 -21.97 38.07 16.91
CA VAL A 88 -22.91 38.04 15.78
C VAL A 88 -23.60 39.39 15.68
N CYS A 89 -23.60 39.97 14.48
CA CYS A 89 -24.32 41.19 14.12
C CYS A 89 -25.34 40.87 13.04
N LEU A 90 -26.61 40.83 13.41
CA LEU A 90 -27.72 40.68 12.48
C LEU A 90 -28.08 42.07 11.96
N MET A 91 -28.16 42.24 10.65
CA MET A 91 -28.31 43.54 9.99
C MET A 91 -29.45 43.55 8.97
N LYS A 92 -29.74 44.74 8.44
CA LYS A 92 -30.69 44.97 7.33
C LYS A 92 -32.11 44.50 7.64
N MET A 93 -32.57 44.76 8.85
CA MET A 93 -33.95 44.55 9.27
C MET A 93 -34.60 45.87 9.68
N LYS A 94 -35.93 45.91 9.82
CA LYS A 94 -36.59 47.01 10.52
C LYS A 94 -36.37 46.87 12.04
N GLU A 95 -36.41 47.99 12.75
CA GLU A 95 -36.19 48.00 14.20
C GLU A 95 -37.27 47.20 14.96
N GLU A 96 -38.50 47.20 14.46
CA GLU A 96 -39.63 46.41 14.98
C GLU A 96 -39.42 44.88 14.86
N ASP A 97 -38.71 44.44 13.82
CA ASP A 97 -38.49 43.01 13.54
C ASP A 97 -37.27 42.45 14.28
N ALA A 98 -36.43 43.32 14.85
CA ALA A 98 -35.17 42.93 15.48
C ALA A 98 -35.31 41.87 16.60
N PRO A 99 -36.27 41.96 17.54
CA PRO A 99 -36.45 40.92 18.56
C PRO A 99 -36.87 39.57 17.99
N ALA A 100 -37.72 39.57 16.97
CA ALA A 100 -38.20 38.35 16.33
C ALA A 100 -37.09 37.64 15.56
N LEU A 101 -36.29 38.40 14.79
CA LEU A 101 -35.16 37.88 14.04
C LEU A 101 -34.07 37.35 14.97
N LEU A 102 -33.77 38.05 16.07
CA LEU A 102 -32.82 37.58 17.09
C LEU A 102 -33.27 36.24 17.70
N ALA A 103 -34.54 36.14 18.11
CA ALA A 103 -35.08 34.92 18.69
C ALA A 103 -35.04 33.74 17.70
N HIS A 104 -35.39 33.99 16.43
CA HIS A 104 -35.32 32.99 15.37
C HIS A 104 -33.87 32.53 15.14
N PHE A 105 -32.92 33.46 14.99
CA PHE A 105 -31.51 33.12 14.80
C PHE A 105 -30.93 32.31 15.96
N GLN A 106 -31.23 32.71 17.20
CA GLN A 106 -30.78 31.99 18.39
C GLN A 106 -31.34 30.57 18.45
N ARG A 107 -32.60 30.37 18.07
CA ARG A 107 -33.22 29.04 18.07
C ARG A 107 -32.72 28.15 16.94
N ASP A 108 -32.74 28.65 15.71
CA ASP A 108 -32.64 27.81 14.52
C ASP A 108 -31.22 27.73 13.93
N VAL A 109 -30.37 28.73 14.21
CA VAL A 109 -28.95 28.73 13.79
C VAL A 109 -28.06 28.30 14.95
N LEU A 110 -28.17 28.98 16.09
CA LEU A 110 -27.32 28.74 17.25
C LEU A 110 -27.76 27.52 18.07
N GLY A 111 -29.07 27.33 18.26
CA GLY A 111 -29.63 26.24 19.06
C GLY A 111 -29.33 24.82 18.57
N LYS A 112 -28.78 24.67 17.36
CA LYS A 112 -28.31 23.39 16.81
C LYS A 112 -27.05 22.86 17.48
N PHE A 113 -26.31 23.68 18.23
CA PHE A 113 -25.04 23.29 18.84
C PHE A 113 -24.98 23.66 20.33
N LYS A 114 -24.28 22.82 21.10
CA LYS A 114 -23.88 23.19 22.46
C LYS A 114 -22.67 24.10 22.37
N HIS A 115 -22.86 25.39 22.60
CA HIS A 115 -21.81 26.38 22.68
C HIS A 115 -22.01 27.26 23.91
N ASP A 116 -20.96 27.98 24.30
CA ASP A 116 -21.08 29.02 25.31
C ASP A 116 -21.96 30.16 24.77
N PRO A 117 -22.65 30.94 25.62
CA PRO A 117 -23.48 32.05 25.15
C PRO A 117 -22.72 33.00 24.21
N ILE A 118 -23.28 33.23 23.03
CA ILE A 118 -22.69 34.10 21.99
C ILE A 118 -23.42 35.44 22.03
N ALA A 119 -22.66 36.53 22.05
CA ALA A 119 -23.22 37.86 21.93
C ALA A 119 -23.83 38.04 20.53
N CYS A 120 -25.14 38.24 20.48
CA CYS A 120 -25.90 38.50 19.27
C CYS A 120 -26.49 39.90 19.36
N LEU A 121 -26.14 40.76 18.42
CA LEU A 121 -26.58 42.14 18.33
C LEU A 121 -27.39 42.33 17.06
N THR A 122 -28.41 43.18 17.13
CA THR A 122 -29.20 43.59 15.98
C THR A 122 -28.87 45.02 15.61
N VAL A 123 -28.71 45.26 14.31
CA VAL A 123 -28.40 46.57 13.74
C VAL A 123 -29.40 46.81 12.60
N PRO A 124 -30.55 47.44 12.91
CA PRO A 124 -31.57 47.78 11.93
C PRO A 124 -31.04 48.67 10.80
N PHE A 125 -31.88 48.89 9.78
CA PHE A 125 -31.60 49.91 8.76
C PHE A 125 -31.33 51.27 9.40
N MET A 126 -30.10 51.75 9.24
CA MET A 126 -29.69 53.06 9.70
C MET A 126 -30.15 54.14 8.72
N THR A 127 -30.46 55.32 9.26
CA THR A 127 -30.69 56.52 8.46
C THR A 127 -29.42 56.94 7.70
N PRO A 128 -29.54 57.68 6.58
CA PRO A 128 -28.37 58.20 5.87
C PRO A 128 -27.44 59.04 6.76
N GLU A 129 -27.99 59.76 7.74
CA GLU A 129 -27.21 60.55 8.71
C GLU A 129 -26.42 59.63 9.66
N GLU A 130 -27.05 58.60 10.20
CA GLU A 130 -26.39 57.57 11.03
C GLU A 130 -25.28 56.84 10.26
N LEU A 131 -25.47 56.57 8.96
CA LEU A 131 -24.44 55.96 8.11
C LEU A 131 -23.29 56.93 7.79
N ALA A 132 -23.58 58.23 7.69
CA ALA A 132 -22.57 59.26 7.44
C ALA A 132 -21.69 59.52 8.67
N ASP A 133 -22.25 59.43 9.89
CA ASP A 133 -21.50 59.55 11.15
C ASP A 133 -21.92 58.47 12.18
N PRO A 134 -21.49 57.22 11.99
CA PRO A 134 -21.85 56.12 12.89
C PRO A 134 -21.20 56.25 14.27
N VAL A 135 -20.16 57.07 14.41
CA VAL A 135 -19.47 57.28 15.68
C VAL A 135 -20.34 58.11 16.63
N ARG A 136 -20.95 59.19 16.12
CA ARG A 136 -21.76 60.10 16.95
C ARG A 136 -23.24 59.77 16.93
N LEU A 137 -23.78 59.34 15.79
CA LEU A 137 -25.22 59.21 15.59
C LEU A 137 -25.73 57.77 15.77
N ALA A 138 -24.89 56.75 15.53
CA ALA A 138 -25.27 55.34 15.71
C ALA A 138 -24.78 54.72 17.04
N GLY A 139 -24.56 55.54 18.08
CA GLY A 139 -24.02 55.12 19.37
C GLY A 139 -24.79 53.96 20.02
N ARG A 140 -26.13 53.93 19.85
CA ARG A 140 -27.02 52.88 20.39
C ARG A 140 -26.65 51.47 19.92
N TYR A 141 -26.13 51.31 18.71
CA TYR A 141 -25.72 50.02 18.14
C TYR A 141 -24.20 49.80 18.25
N ARG A 142 -23.44 50.89 18.10
CA ARG A 142 -21.98 50.86 18.13
C ARG A 142 -21.42 50.50 19.50
N ILE A 143 -21.93 51.11 20.57
CA ILE A 143 -21.41 50.92 21.94
C ILE A 143 -21.53 49.46 22.39
N PRO A 144 -22.67 48.77 22.24
CA PRO A 144 -22.77 47.34 22.56
C PRO A 144 -21.76 46.48 21.80
N LEU A 145 -21.58 46.69 20.50
CA LEU A 145 -20.60 45.95 19.70
C LEU A 145 -19.17 46.16 20.22
N LEU A 146 -18.80 47.41 20.47
CA LEU A 146 -17.49 47.76 21.02
C LEU A 146 -17.26 47.15 22.40
N ASN A 147 -18.26 47.15 23.27
CA ASN A 147 -18.17 46.52 24.59
C ASN A 147 -17.90 45.01 24.46
N GLN A 148 -18.58 44.32 23.54
CA GLN A 148 -18.34 42.88 23.33
C GLN A 148 -16.94 42.61 22.77
N VAL A 149 -16.51 43.41 21.80
CA VAL A 149 -15.12 43.33 21.26
C VAL A 149 -14.09 43.60 22.36
N ALA A 150 -14.35 44.56 23.25
CA ALA A 150 -13.46 44.86 24.37
C ALA A 150 -13.36 43.69 25.36
N VAL A 151 -14.51 43.10 25.74
CA VAL A 151 -14.57 41.96 26.66
C VAL A 151 -13.85 40.74 26.07
N LEU A 152 -14.03 40.47 24.79
CA LEU A 152 -13.43 39.32 24.11
C LEU A 152 -11.98 39.56 23.69
N GLY A 153 -11.54 40.82 23.55
CA GLY A 153 -10.21 41.17 23.07
C GLY A 153 -9.20 41.55 24.15
N ASN A 154 -9.67 42.07 25.29
CA ASN A 154 -8.79 42.59 26.32
C ASN A 154 -8.67 41.65 27.54
N PRO A 155 -7.45 41.47 28.08
CA PRO A 155 -6.17 41.85 27.48
C PRO A 155 -5.81 40.97 26.27
N PRO A 156 -5.04 41.47 25.28
CA PRO A 156 -4.71 40.72 24.06
C PRO A 156 -4.06 39.35 24.29
N ALA A 157 -3.21 39.25 25.33
CA ALA A 157 -2.58 38.00 25.72
C ALA A 157 -3.61 36.93 26.13
N ALA A 158 -4.65 37.33 26.87
CA ALA A 158 -5.71 36.42 27.29
C ALA A 158 -6.61 36.02 26.11
N ALA A 159 -6.88 36.93 25.17
CA ALA A 159 -7.63 36.63 23.95
C ALA A 159 -6.92 35.54 23.12
N ARG A 160 -5.63 35.72 22.85
CA ARG A 160 -4.80 34.72 22.15
C ARG A 160 -4.77 33.38 22.88
N GLN A 161 -4.60 33.40 24.20
CA GLN A 161 -4.60 32.17 24.99
C GLN A 161 -5.92 31.41 24.90
N ARG A 162 -7.07 32.13 24.90
CA ARG A 162 -8.39 31.52 24.69
C ARG A 162 -8.50 30.87 23.32
N VAL A 163 -8.06 31.58 22.27
CA VAL A 163 -8.07 31.04 20.89
C VAL A 163 -7.24 29.77 20.78
N VAL A 164 -6.01 29.76 21.31
CA VAL A 164 -5.13 28.59 21.28
C VAL A 164 -5.76 27.43 22.06
N ARG A 165 -6.27 27.68 23.27
CA ARG A 165 -6.93 26.65 24.09
C ARG A 165 -8.18 26.09 23.39
N GLY A 166 -8.97 26.95 22.75
CA GLY A 166 -10.15 26.57 21.97
C GLY A 166 -9.78 25.64 20.82
N ALA A 167 -8.77 26.04 20.03
CA ALA A 167 -8.25 25.25 18.93
C ALA A 167 -7.68 23.90 19.41
N SER A 168 -6.88 23.88 20.48
CA SER A 168 -6.35 22.63 21.06
C SER A 168 -7.47 21.71 21.54
N HIS A 169 -8.49 22.25 22.22
CA HIS A 169 -9.64 21.46 22.65
C HIS A 169 -10.41 20.90 21.46
N TYR A 170 -10.63 21.70 20.42
CA TYR A 170 -11.28 21.24 19.19
C TYR A 170 -10.48 20.09 18.55
N LEU A 171 -9.18 20.26 18.36
CA LEU A 171 -8.34 19.23 17.76
C LEU A 171 -8.34 17.93 18.57
N LEU A 172 -8.36 18.01 19.90
CA LEU A 172 -8.43 16.82 20.77
C LEU A 172 -9.83 16.18 20.77
N ALA A 173 -10.89 16.98 20.87
CA ALA A 173 -12.26 16.48 20.95
C ALA A 173 -12.76 15.92 19.60
N ASP A 174 -12.34 16.52 18.49
CA ASP A 174 -12.70 16.12 17.14
C ASP A 174 -11.62 15.25 16.46
N GLN A 175 -10.55 14.84 17.16
CA GLN A 175 -9.43 14.09 16.59
C GLN A 175 -9.89 12.86 15.79
N GLU A 176 -10.77 12.06 16.38
CA GLU A 176 -11.29 10.84 15.76
C GLU A 176 -12.03 11.13 14.45
N ARG A 177 -12.84 12.19 14.43
CA ARG A 177 -13.58 12.62 13.24
C ARG A 177 -12.64 13.17 12.18
N LEU A 178 -11.65 13.97 12.57
CA LEU A 178 -10.65 14.55 11.66
C LEU A 178 -9.76 13.47 11.03
N LEU A 179 -9.44 12.42 11.79
CA LEU A 179 -8.63 11.29 11.32
C LEU A 179 -9.44 10.18 10.65
N ALA A 180 -10.78 10.22 10.70
CA ALA A 180 -11.64 9.14 10.21
C ALA A 180 -11.37 8.80 8.73
N GLY A 181 -11.29 9.82 7.87
CA GLY A 181 -11.00 9.63 6.44
C GLY A 181 -9.64 8.97 6.21
N ALA A 182 -8.58 9.49 6.83
CA ALA A 182 -7.24 8.93 6.71
C ALA A 182 -7.15 7.49 7.25
N ARG A 183 -7.85 7.18 8.35
CA ARG A 183 -7.90 5.81 8.89
C ARG A 183 -8.67 4.87 7.98
N GLN A 184 -9.75 5.33 7.36
CA GLN A 184 -10.48 4.55 6.36
C GLN A 184 -9.59 4.25 5.14
N ASP A 185 -8.83 5.24 4.66
CA ASP A 185 -7.88 5.06 3.56
C ASP A 185 -6.79 4.02 3.90
N VAL A 186 -6.19 4.14 5.10
CA VAL A 186 -5.17 3.19 5.59
C VAL A 186 -5.75 1.79 5.72
N ALA A 187 -6.94 1.65 6.31
CA ALA A 187 -7.60 0.36 6.45
C ALA A 187 -7.89 -0.29 5.07
N VAL A 188 -8.29 0.51 4.08
CA VAL A 188 -8.49 0.02 2.71
C VAL A 188 -7.17 -0.42 2.08
N LEU A 189 -6.08 0.31 2.28
CA LEU A 189 -4.75 -0.07 1.80
C LEU A 189 -4.24 -1.36 2.45
N GLU A 190 -4.42 -1.52 3.76
CA GLU A 190 -4.07 -2.75 4.48
C GLU A 190 -4.88 -3.95 3.97
N ASN A 191 -6.16 -3.73 3.69
CA ASN A 191 -7.04 -4.76 3.12
C ASN A 191 -6.58 -5.15 1.70
N TRP A 192 -6.18 -4.18 0.86
CA TRP A 192 -5.56 -4.47 -0.44
C TRP A 192 -4.29 -5.30 -0.29
N ARG A 193 -3.38 -4.91 0.61
CA ARG A 193 -2.15 -5.68 0.89
C ARG A 193 -2.46 -7.10 1.33
N ALA A 194 -3.48 -7.29 2.19
CA ALA A 194 -3.90 -8.61 2.62
C ALA A 194 -4.36 -9.48 1.45
N VAL A 195 -5.20 -8.95 0.54
CA VAL A 195 -5.65 -9.66 -0.67
C VAL A 195 -4.46 -10.05 -1.56
N VAL A 196 -3.49 -9.16 -1.75
CA VAL A 196 -2.26 -9.46 -2.50
C VAL A 196 -1.47 -10.59 -1.85
N GLN A 197 -1.29 -10.57 -0.52
CA GLN A 197 -0.57 -11.64 0.19
C GLN A 197 -1.31 -12.97 0.15
N THR A 198 -2.64 -12.98 0.29
CA THR A 198 -3.44 -14.20 0.12
C THR A 198 -3.22 -14.81 -1.26
N GLY A 199 -3.30 -14.00 -2.32
CA GLY A 199 -3.07 -14.48 -3.68
C GLY A 199 -1.65 -15.00 -3.91
N ARG A 200 -0.64 -14.40 -3.28
CA ARG A 200 0.74 -14.94 -3.25
C ARG A 200 0.80 -16.32 -2.60
N HIS A 201 0.16 -16.49 -1.44
CA HIS A 201 0.13 -17.79 -0.78
C HIS A 201 -0.58 -18.85 -1.61
N GLU A 202 -1.65 -18.49 -2.31
CA GLU A 202 -2.33 -19.39 -3.26
C GLU A 202 -1.44 -19.75 -4.45
N PHE A 203 -0.71 -18.79 -5.00
CA PHE A 203 0.30 -19.01 -6.05
C PHE A 203 1.35 -20.03 -5.59
N ASP A 204 1.97 -19.81 -4.43
CA ASP A 204 3.01 -20.69 -3.87
C ASP A 204 2.48 -22.11 -3.62
N ASN A 205 1.28 -22.20 -3.04
CA ASN A 205 0.62 -23.48 -2.77
C ASN A 205 0.32 -24.24 -4.05
N ARG A 206 -0.13 -23.53 -5.10
CA ARG A 206 -0.39 -24.13 -6.41
C ARG A 206 0.88 -24.66 -7.04
N TYR A 207 1.94 -23.85 -7.06
CA TYR A 207 3.25 -24.26 -7.55
C TYR A 207 3.77 -25.51 -6.81
N ARG A 208 3.70 -25.52 -5.49
CA ARG A 208 4.12 -26.67 -4.67
C ARG A 208 3.33 -27.94 -4.99
N ARG A 209 2.01 -27.83 -5.14
CA ARG A 209 1.12 -28.98 -5.36
C ARG A 209 1.20 -29.54 -6.78
N GLU A 210 1.26 -28.66 -7.77
CA GLU A 210 1.15 -29.04 -9.19
C GLU A 210 2.52 -29.30 -9.82
N TYR A 211 3.56 -28.59 -9.40
CA TYR A 211 4.91 -28.79 -9.90
C TYR A 211 5.75 -29.61 -8.93
N LEU A 212 6.16 -29.05 -7.78
CA LEU A 212 7.16 -29.67 -6.88
C LEU A 212 6.74 -31.06 -6.34
N ALA A 213 5.45 -31.27 -6.06
CA ALA A 213 4.98 -32.58 -5.59
C ALA A 213 5.02 -33.66 -6.68
N SER A 214 4.94 -33.25 -7.95
CA SER A 214 5.05 -34.13 -9.12
C SER A 214 6.49 -34.34 -9.59
N GLU A 215 7.38 -33.37 -9.31
CA GLU A 215 8.73 -33.26 -9.86
C GLU A 215 9.80 -34.08 -9.12
N LYS A 216 9.44 -35.23 -8.55
CA LYS A 216 10.48 -36.11 -8.01
C LYS A 216 11.33 -36.65 -9.18
N PHE A 217 12.55 -36.10 -9.30
CA PHE A 217 13.75 -36.59 -10.01
C PHE A 217 14.12 -36.02 -11.39
N ARG A 218 13.40 -35.05 -11.98
CA ARG A 218 13.76 -34.55 -13.34
C ARG A 218 15.10 -33.80 -13.42
N SER A 219 15.37 -32.87 -12.50
CA SER A 219 16.64 -32.12 -12.48
C SER A 219 17.84 -33.01 -12.20
N PHE A 220 17.66 -34.07 -11.40
CA PHE A 220 18.67 -35.11 -11.21
C PHE A 220 18.91 -35.90 -12.50
N ASP A 221 17.85 -36.27 -13.21
CA ASP A 221 17.95 -36.97 -14.49
C ASP A 221 18.69 -36.11 -15.54
N GLU A 222 18.42 -34.81 -15.60
CA GLU A 222 19.12 -33.88 -16.50
C GLU A 222 20.59 -33.71 -16.13
N ALA A 223 20.91 -33.53 -14.84
CA ALA A 223 22.30 -33.48 -14.39
C ALA A 223 23.05 -34.78 -14.71
N LEU A 224 22.39 -35.94 -14.59
CA LEU A 224 22.95 -37.24 -14.90
C LEU A 224 23.14 -37.43 -16.42
N VAL A 225 22.19 -36.98 -17.25
CA VAL A 225 22.36 -36.96 -18.71
C VAL A 225 23.52 -36.05 -19.11
N ARG A 226 23.64 -34.87 -18.51
CA ARG A 226 24.73 -33.93 -18.79
C ARG A 226 26.09 -34.47 -18.36
N LEU A 227 26.15 -35.13 -17.21
CA LEU A 227 27.34 -35.85 -16.75
C LEU A 227 27.74 -36.95 -17.75
N LEU A 228 26.77 -37.69 -18.28
CA LEU A 228 27.01 -38.72 -19.29
C LEU A 228 27.52 -38.12 -20.61
N GLU A 229 26.98 -37.00 -21.06
CA GLU A 229 27.49 -36.28 -22.24
C GLU A 229 28.93 -35.80 -22.06
N LEU A 230 29.27 -35.28 -20.88
CA LEU A 230 30.64 -34.87 -20.53
C LEU A 230 31.61 -36.08 -20.52
N LEU A 231 31.13 -37.26 -20.12
CA LEU A 231 31.88 -38.52 -20.20
C LEU A 231 32.05 -39.04 -21.64
N GLU A 232 31.21 -38.61 -22.60
CA GLU A 232 31.24 -39.04 -24.00
C GLU A 232 32.16 -38.22 -24.92
N LEU A 233 32.86 -37.18 -24.41
CA LEU A 233 33.72 -36.32 -25.22
C LEU A 233 34.77 -37.12 -26.04
N PRO A 234 34.73 -37.04 -27.39
CA PRO A 234 35.56 -37.84 -28.29
C PRO A 234 36.95 -37.24 -28.41
N GLY A 235 37.85 -37.62 -27.49
CA GLY A 235 39.24 -37.15 -27.49
C GLY A 235 40.27 -38.18 -27.05
N ALA A 236 39.87 -39.25 -26.36
CA ALA A 236 40.75 -40.35 -25.95
C ALA A 236 40.79 -41.51 -26.97
N GLY A 237 40.73 -41.19 -28.28
CA GLY A 237 40.93 -42.17 -29.36
C GLY A 237 42.42 -42.27 -29.68
N LYS A 238 43.10 -43.40 -29.41
CA LYS A 238 43.12 -44.54 -30.35
C LYS A 238 43.24 -45.92 -29.69
N ILE A 239 43.29 -46.05 -28.36
CA ILE A 239 43.59 -47.35 -27.71
C ILE A 239 42.34 -48.11 -27.24
N VAL A 240 41.14 -47.48 -27.21
CA VAL A 240 39.94 -48.08 -26.57
C VAL A 240 38.82 -48.45 -27.55
N SER A 241 39.09 -48.60 -28.86
CA SER A 241 38.01 -48.84 -29.83
C SER A 241 37.46 -50.27 -29.84
N GLY A 242 38.22 -51.27 -29.35
CA GLY A 242 37.76 -52.68 -29.29
C GLY A 242 36.84 -53.00 -28.11
N ALA A 243 37.07 -52.40 -26.94
CA ALA A 243 36.31 -52.68 -25.72
C ALA A 243 34.98 -51.90 -25.63
N LEU A 244 34.88 -50.74 -26.30
CA LEU A 244 33.70 -49.88 -26.25
C LEU A 244 32.46 -50.44 -26.99
N TRP A 245 32.64 -51.40 -27.92
CA TRP A 245 31.49 -52.06 -28.56
C TRP A 245 30.73 -52.97 -27.58
N VAL A 246 31.45 -53.66 -26.68
CA VAL A 246 30.85 -54.54 -25.66
C VAL A 246 30.11 -53.75 -24.58
N VAL A 247 30.50 -52.50 -24.33
CA VAL A 247 29.80 -51.59 -23.38
C VAL A 247 28.62 -50.86 -24.03
N ARG A 248 28.68 -50.58 -25.34
CA ARG A 248 27.61 -49.87 -26.07
C ARG A 248 26.31 -50.66 -26.18
N THR A 249 26.39 -51.99 -26.29
CA THR A 249 25.21 -52.86 -26.45
C THR A 249 24.36 -52.93 -25.17
N PRO A 250 24.92 -53.22 -23.98
CA PRO A 250 24.16 -53.14 -22.73
C PRO A 250 23.74 -51.70 -22.42
N TYR A 251 24.52 -50.68 -22.79
CA TYR A 251 24.12 -49.27 -22.65
C TYR A 251 22.88 -48.91 -23.49
N ARG A 252 22.80 -49.32 -24.76
CA ARG A 252 21.61 -49.10 -25.60
C ARG A 252 20.39 -49.88 -25.09
N LEU A 253 20.61 -51.08 -24.57
CA LEU A 253 19.56 -51.88 -23.94
C LEU A 253 19.12 -51.27 -22.61
N LEU A 254 20.03 -50.74 -21.79
CA LEU A 254 19.72 -50.02 -20.56
C LEU A 254 18.98 -48.72 -20.87
N LYS A 255 19.40 -47.93 -21.86
CA LYS A 255 18.69 -46.71 -22.28
C LYS A 255 17.27 -47.04 -22.75
N GLY A 256 17.09 -48.14 -23.47
CA GLY A 256 15.78 -48.64 -23.89
C GLY A 256 14.93 -49.25 -22.77
N TRP A 257 15.57 -49.81 -21.72
CA TRP A 257 14.89 -50.43 -20.59
C TRP A 257 14.60 -49.44 -19.46
N LEU A 258 15.53 -48.55 -19.09
CA LEU A 258 15.26 -47.37 -18.25
C LEU A 258 14.21 -46.49 -18.92
N GLY A 259 14.32 -46.23 -20.23
CA GLY A 259 13.30 -45.47 -20.96
C GLY A 259 11.90 -46.11 -20.95
N LYS A 260 11.77 -47.42 -20.66
CA LYS A 260 10.49 -48.14 -20.55
C LYS A 260 10.07 -48.48 -19.11
N ALA A 261 11.02 -48.51 -18.16
CA ALA A 261 10.79 -48.78 -16.75
C ALA A 261 10.60 -47.47 -15.94
N LEU A 262 11.11 -46.34 -16.44
CA LEU A 262 10.88 -45.00 -15.91
C LEU A 262 9.73 -44.26 -16.61
N THR A 263 9.13 -44.82 -17.67
CA THR A 263 7.80 -44.39 -18.12
C THR A 263 6.76 -44.84 -17.10
N ARG A 264 6.67 -44.08 -16.01
CA ARG A 264 5.49 -44.04 -15.15
C ARG A 264 4.28 -43.60 -15.97
N PRO A 265 3.05 -44.00 -15.60
CA PRO A 265 1.86 -43.46 -16.25
C PRO A 265 1.92 -41.94 -16.15
N ASP A 266 1.72 -41.27 -17.29
CA ASP A 266 1.69 -39.82 -17.43
C ASP A 266 0.62 -39.22 -16.49
N ALA A 267 0.98 -39.00 -15.23
CA ALA A 267 0.54 -37.76 -14.60
C ALA A 267 1.31 -36.69 -15.38
N ALA A 268 0.67 -36.14 -16.40
CA ALA A 268 1.26 -35.16 -17.29
C ALA A 268 1.90 -34.04 -16.44
N ALA A 269 3.20 -34.14 -16.20
CA ALA A 269 3.95 -33.13 -15.47
C ALA A 269 3.90 -31.89 -16.35
N LEU A 270 3.01 -30.96 -15.99
CA LEU A 270 2.87 -29.71 -16.70
C LEU A 270 4.25 -29.01 -16.66
N PRO A 271 4.70 -28.42 -17.79
CA PRO A 271 5.91 -27.62 -17.79
C PRO A 271 5.85 -26.58 -16.67
N GLU A 272 6.94 -26.38 -15.94
CA GLU A 272 7.01 -25.45 -14.80
C GLU A 272 6.44 -24.07 -15.15
N GLN A 273 6.87 -23.57 -16.31
CA GLN A 273 6.42 -22.32 -16.88
C GLN A 273 4.89 -22.24 -16.96
N ARG A 274 4.25 -23.32 -17.43
CA ARG A 274 2.79 -23.36 -17.56
C ARG A 274 2.10 -23.33 -16.20
N VAL A 275 2.62 -24.05 -15.20
CA VAL A 275 2.06 -24.02 -13.85
C VAL A 275 2.15 -22.62 -13.25
N LEU A 276 3.31 -21.97 -13.38
CA LEU A 276 3.53 -20.61 -12.87
C LEU A 276 2.72 -19.56 -13.63
N GLU A 277 2.61 -19.65 -14.95
CA GLU A 277 1.78 -18.76 -15.77
C GLU A 277 0.30 -18.88 -15.43
N GLU A 278 -0.21 -20.11 -15.28
CA GLU A 278 -1.60 -20.34 -14.88
C GLU A 278 -1.85 -19.88 -13.43
N ALA A 279 -0.88 -20.03 -12.52
CA ALA A 279 -0.95 -19.52 -11.16
C ALA A 279 -0.97 -17.98 -11.14
N LEU A 280 -0.12 -17.32 -11.92
CA LEU A 280 -0.09 -15.86 -12.06
C LEU A 280 -1.40 -15.34 -12.66
N ALA A 281 -1.90 -15.98 -13.71
CA ALA A 281 -3.16 -15.61 -14.33
C ALA A 281 -4.32 -15.70 -13.34
N GLY A 282 -4.38 -16.77 -12.53
CA GLY A 282 -5.36 -16.93 -11.46
C GLY A 282 -5.25 -15.82 -10.39
N TRP A 283 -4.03 -15.50 -9.96
CA TRP A 283 -3.78 -14.44 -8.99
C TRP A 283 -4.22 -13.07 -9.52
N LEU A 284 -3.83 -12.70 -10.74
CA LEU A 284 -4.23 -11.45 -11.37
C LEU A 284 -5.75 -11.34 -11.56
N ASP A 285 -6.42 -12.43 -11.92
CA ASP A 285 -7.88 -12.45 -12.07
C ASP A 285 -8.59 -12.26 -10.72
N LEU A 286 -8.08 -12.88 -9.64
CA LEU A 286 -8.58 -12.65 -8.27
C LEU A 286 -8.43 -11.18 -7.88
N LEU A 287 -7.25 -10.59 -8.08
CA LEU A 287 -7.00 -9.18 -7.76
C LEU A 287 -7.91 -8.23 -8.55
N ARG A 288 -8.07 -8.48 -9.86
CA ARG A 288 -8.94 -7.69 -10.73
C ARG A 288 -10.40 -7.77 -10.29
N LYS A 289 -10.90 -8.98 -10.01
CA LYS A 289 -12.28 -9.20 -9.53
C LYS A 289 -12.51 -8.49 -8.20
N GLU A 290 -11.55 -8.57 -7.28
CA GLU A 290 -11.66 -7.92 -5.98
C GLU A 290 -11.67 -6.40 -6.10
N ALA A 291 -10.81 -5.84 -6.95
CA ALA A 291 -10.76 -4.41 -7.23
C ALA A 291 -12.08 -3.91 -7.85
N ALA A 292 -12.57 -4.60 -8.89
CA ALA A 292 -13.84 -4.25 -9.54
C ALA A 292 -15.03 -4.33 -8.58
N ARG A 293 -15.09 -5.36 -7.73
CA ARG A 293 -16.14 -5.54 -6.72
C ARG A 293 -16.21 -4.38 -5.74
N ARG A 294 -15.06 -3.80 -5.38
CA ARG A 294 -14.94 -2.75 -4.36
C ARG A 294 -14.77 -1.34 -4.94
N ALA A 295 -14.69 -1.20 -6.26
CA ALA A 295 -14.42 0.09 -6.93
C ALA A 295 -15.43 1.18 -6.54
N ALA A 296 -16.72 0.84 -6.48
CA ALA A 296 -17.77 1.78 -6.08
C ALA A 296 -17.73 2.17 -4.60
N ALA A 297 -17.08 1.37 -3.74
CA ALA A 297 -17.07 1.57 -2.31
C ALA A 297 -15.97 2.53 -1.83
N HIS A 298 -14.88 2.68 -2.59
CA HIS A 298 -13.76 3.53 -2.18
C HIS A 298 -12.91 4.03 -3.36
N PRO A 299 -12.45 5.30 -3.36
CA PRO A 299 -11.60 5.85 -4.43
C PRO A 299 -10.31 5.06 -4.70
N LEU A 300 -9.67 4.53 -3.65
CA LEU A 300 -8.47 3.69 -3.79
C LEU A 300 -8.74 2.42 -4.61
N TRP A 301 -9.88 1.74 -4.36
CA TRP A 301 -10.25 0.55 -5.13
C TRP A 301 -10.55 0.89 -6.60
N ALA A 302 -11.23 2.01 -6.85
CA ALA A 302 -11.45 2.52 -8.20
C ALA A 302 -10.11 2.82 -8.92
N HIS A 303 -9.12 3.34 -8.20
CA HIS A 303 -7.79 3.58 -8.77
C HIS A 303 -7.09 2.27 -9.14
N VAL A 304 -7.15 1.24 -8.28
CA VAL A 304 -6.58 -0.09 -8.57
C VAL A 304 -7.29 -0.74 -9.77
N GLU A 305 -8.62 -0.69 -9.82
CA GLU A 305 -9.41 -1.20 -10.95
C GLU A 305 -9.03 -0.49 -12.26
N LYS A 306 -8.94 0.84 -12.24
CA LYS A 306 -8.45 1.62 -13.38
C LYS A 306 -7.04 1.20 -13.79
N GLY A 307 -6.16 0.88 -12.83
CA GLY A 307 -4.84 0.31 -13.10
C GLY A 307 -4.93 -0.98 -13.91
N PHE A 308 -5.78 -1.92 -13.50
CA PHE A 308 -6.04 -3.15 -14.27
C PHE A 308 -6.61 -2.86 -15.66
N ALA A 309 -7.49 -1.87 -15.81
CA ALA A 309 -8.05 -1.48 -17.11
C ALA A 309 -7.02 -0.78 -18.02
N THR A 310 -5.94 -0.23 -17.47
CA THR A 310 -4.92 0.54 -18.20
C THR A 310 -3.60 -0.22 -18.42
N GLY A 311 -3.58 -1.52 -18.17
CA GLY A 311 -2.45 -2.40 -18.52
C GLY A 311 -1.58 -2.85 -17.34
N LEU A 312 -1.99 -2.64 -16.09
CA LEU A 312 -1.25 -3.16 -14.92
C LEU A 312 -1.01 -4.68 -15.00
N ALA A 313 -2.02 -5.44 -15.46
CA ALA A 313 -1.89 -6.88 -15.62
C ALA A 313 -0.81 -7.26 -16.65
N ASP A 314 -0.69 -6.50 -17.73
CA ASP A 314 0.28 -6.77 -18.78
C ASP A 314 1.70 -6.44 -18.31
N GLN A 315 1.87 -5.33 -17.58
CA GLN A 315 3.15 -4.98 -16.95
C GLN A 315 3.62 -6.07 -15.96
N VAL A 316 2.72 -6.59 -15.12
CA VAL A 316 3.07 -7.66 -14.18
C VAL A 316 3.46 -8.95 -14.92
N ARG A 317 2.77 -9.28 -16.02
CA ARG A 317 3.13 -10.43 -16.86
C ARG A 317 4.49 -10.25 -17.52
N GLU A 318 4.79 -9.06 -18.04
CA GLU A 318 6.09 -8.77 -18.65
C GLU A 318 7.23 -8.91 -17.63
N LEU A 319 7.06 -8.34 -16.43
CA LEU A 319 8.02 -8.49 -15.33
C LEU A 319 8.21 -9.96 -14.95
N PHE A 320 7.11 -10.70 -14.80
CA PHE A 320 7.19 -12.13 -14.51
C PHE A 320 7.97 -12.90 -15.59
N GLN A 321 7.74 -12.63 -16.87
CA GLN A 321 8.47 -13.29 -17.96
C GLN A 321 9.96 -12.91 -18.00
N GLN A 322 10.31 -11.71 -17.56
CA GLN A 322 11.71 -11.31 -17.41
C GLN A 322 12.37 -12.07 -16.24
N ASP A 323 11.72 -12.08 -15.08
CA ASP A 323 12.22 -12.75 -13.88
C ASP A 323 12.32 -14.26 -14.06
N PHE A 324 11.33 -14.88 -14.72
CA PHE A 324 11.31 -16.31 -15.00
C PHE A 324 12.45 -16.73 -15.94
N ARG A 325 12.74 -15.94 -16.98
CA ARG A 325 13.89 -16.21 -17.86
C ARG A 325 15.21 -16.11 -17.11
N SER A 326 15.35 -15.10 -16.24
CA SER A 326 16.54 -14.96 -15.38
C SER A 326 16.69 -16.16 -14.45
N PHE A 327 15.59 -16.64 -13.88
CA PHE A 327 15.57 -17.84 -13.05
C PHE A 327 16.02 -19.09 -13.83
N GLN A 328 15.47 -19.32 -15.04
CA GLN A 328 15.85 -20.47 -15.86
C GLN A 328 17.34 -20.47 -16.23
N LEU A 329 17.90 -19.31 -16.57
CA LEU A 329 19.33 -19.18 -16.86
C LEU A 329 20.18 -19.50 -15.62
N SER A 330 19.81 -18.96 -14.46
CA SER A 330 20.50 -19.25 -13.19
C SER A 330 20.44 -20.73 -12.84
N LEU A 331 19.30 -21.39 -13.08
CA LEU A 331 19.12 -22.82 -12.84
C LEU A 331 20.00 -23.65 -13.78
N ALA A 332 20.03 -23.32 -15.07
CA ALA A 332 20.90 -24.00 -16.04
C ALA A 332 22.38 -23.89 -15.65
N ASP A 333 22.83 -22.70 -15.24
CA ASP A 333 24.19 -22.46 -14.76
C ASP A 333 24.51 -23.26 -13.48
N GLU A 334 23.54 -23.46 -12.60
CA GLU A 334 23.69 -24.28 -11.39
C GLU A 334 23.75 -25.78 -11.71
N VAL A 335 22.93 -26.26 -12.65
CA VAL A 335 22.98 -27.64 -13.16
C VAL A 335 24.32 -27.92 -13.81
N ASP A 336 24.81 -27.04 -14.69
CA ASP A 336 26.11 -27.19 -15.34
C ASP A 336 27.26 -27.15 -14.33
N ARG A 337 27.22 -26.25 -13.35
CA ARG A 337 28.23 -26.20 -12.26
C ARG A 337 28.23 -27.49 -11.44
N THR A 338 27.05 -28.00 -11.09
CA THR A 338 26.91 -29.24 -10.32
C THR A 338 27.41 -30.44 -11.11
N ALA A 339 27.09 -30.54 -12.40
CA ALA A 339 27.58 -31.60 -13.27
C ALA A 339 29.11 -31.60 -13.39
N ARG A 340 29.74 -30.42 -13.53
CA ARG A 340 31.20 -30.27 -13.56
C ARG A 340 31.85 -30.66 -12.23
N ALA A 341 31.28 -30.23 -11.11
CA ALA A 341 31.78 -30.58 -9.78
C ALA A 341 31.75 -32.11 -9.56
N ILE A 342 30.66 -32.77 -9.96
CA ILE A 342 30.55 -34.24 -9.90
C ILE A 342 31.60 -34.90 -10.82
N TYR A 343 31.80 -34.37 -12.03
CA TYR A 343 32.80 -34.87 -12.96
C TYR A 343 34.23 -34.76 -12.43
N GLU A 344 34.63 -33.59 -11.92
CA GLU A 344 35.95 -33.35 -11.34
C GLU A 344 36.23 -34.28 -10.15
N GLU A 345 35.22 -34.52 -9.31
CA GLU A 345 35.33 -35.43 -8.17
C GLU A 345 35.47 -36.89 -8.62
N LEU A 346 34.76 -37.29 -9.69
CA LEU A 346 34.91 -38.60 -10.30
C LEU A 346 36.31 -38.78 -10.92
N GLU A 347 36.88 -37.75 -11.55
CA GLU A 347 38.23 -37.78 -12.13
C GLU A 347 39.32 -37.95 -11.06
N ARG A 348 39.16 -37.32 -9.88
CA ARG A 348 40.08 -37.47 -8.75
C ARG A 348 40.09 -38.86 -8.14
N SER A 349 39.04 -39.66 -8.36
CA SER A 349 38.88 -41.00 -7.78
C SER A 349 38.93 -42.10 -8.85
N PRO A 350 40.12 -42.55 -9.29
CA PRO A 350 40.26 -43.58 -10.32
C PRO A 350 39.64 -44.93 -9.94
N VAL A 351 39.46 -45.19 -8.63
CA VAL A 351 38.73 -46.36 -8.12
C VAL A 351 37.25 -46.28 -8.48
N LEU A 352 36.59 -45.11 -8.29
CA LEU A 352 35.19 -44.89 -8.65
C LEU A 352 34.98 -44.99 -10.16
N LEU A 353 35.88 -44.43 -10.97
CA LEU A 353 35.87 -44.58 -12.43
C LEU A 353 35.97 -46.04 -12.88
N ASN A 354 36.81 -46.85 -12.21
CA ASN A 354 36.94 -48.28 -12.52
C ASN A 354 35.73 -49.10 -12.06
N THR A 355 35.11 -48.79 -10.92
CA THR A 355 33.83 -49.42 -10.52
C THR A 355 32.71 -49.07 -11.49
N LEU A 356 32.59 -47.80 -11.90
CA LEU A 356 31.61 -47.37 -12.90
C LEU A 356 31.84 -48.07 -14.26
N ARG A 357 33.09 -48.29 -14.66
CA ARG A 357 33.44 -49.04 -15.89
C ARG A 357 33.22 -50.55 -15.77
N SER A 358 33.21 -51.13 -14.57
CA SER A 358 33.05 -52.57 -14.36
C SER A 358 31.61 -53.10 -14.52
N GLY A 359 30.66 -52.23 -14.88
CA GLY A 359 29.31 -52.63 -15.31
C GLY A 359 28.23 -52.62 -14.22
N ASN A 360 28.57 -52.29 -12.97
CA ASN A 360 27.59 -52.14 -11.87
C ASN A 360 26.95 -50.74 -11.78
N PHE A 361 27.05 -49.95 -12.85
CA PHE A 361 26.56 -48.57 -12.94
C PHE A 361 25.08 -48.42 -12.51
N ALA A 362 24.23 -49.37 -12.86
CA ALA A 362 22.79 -49.30 -12.56
C ALA A 362 22.48 -49.47 -11.06
N LEU A 363 23.24 -50.32 -10.36
CA LEU A 363 23.03 -50.58 -8.93
C LEU A 363 23.66 -49.48 -8.07
N ASP A 364 24.82 -48.98 -8.46
CA ASP A 364 25.53 -47.95 -7.70
C ASP A 364 24.86 -46.57 -7.86
N VAL A 365 24.31 -46.24 -9.04
CA VAL A 365 23.51 -45.00 -9.23
C VAL A 365 22.19 -45.06 -8.47
N LEU A 366 21.52 -46.21 -8.42
CA LEU A 366 20.31 -46.39 -7.59
C LEU A 366 20.63 -46.30 -6.09
N ALA A 367 21.79 -46.78 -5.66
CA ALA A 367 22.23 -46.70 -4.27
C ALA A 367 22.62 -45.25 -3.88
N ILE A 368 23.33 -44.53 -4.75
CA ILE A 368 23.70 -43.12 -4.53
C ILE A 368 22.45 -42.21 -4.58
N GLY A 369 21.56 -42.43 -5.55
CA GLY A 369 20.28 -41.71 -5.62
C GLY A 369 19.37 -42.00 -4.43
N GLY A 370 19.35 -43.26 -3.94
CA GLY A 370 18.65 -43.63 -2.72
C GLY A 370 19.24 -42.99 -1.46
N ALA A 371 20.57 -42.93 -1.34
CA ALA A 371 21.26 -42.30 -0.21
C ALA A 371 21.03 -40.78 -0.13
N LEU A 372 20.94 -40.09 -1.27
CA LEU A 372 20.61 -38.66 -1.32
C LEU A 372 19.16 -38.35 -0.91
N THR A 373 18.23 -39.29 -1.07
CA THR A 373 16.82 -39.10 -0.65
C THR A 373 16.59 -39.27 0.85
N ILE A 374 17.53 -39.86 1.57
CA ILE A 374 17.49 -40.02 3.02
C ILE A 374 18.39 -38.91 3.60
N GLY A 375 17.81 -37.71 3.68
CA GLY A 375 18.55 -36.49 3.97
C GLY A 375 19.44 -36.54 5.22
N HIS A 376 20.58 -35.85 5.10
CA HIS A 376 21.69 -35.66 6.06
C HIS A 376 22.75 -36.74 6.08
N ILE A 377 23.56 -36.77 5.03
CA ILE A 377 24.72 -37.66 4.94
C ILE A 377 25.93 -36.90 4.40
N GLY A 378 27.00 -36.84 5.20
CA GLY A 378 28.31 -36.35 4.79
C GLY A 378 29.08 -37.40 3.99
N LEU A 379 30.16 -36.95 3.32
CA LEU A 379 31.06 -37.72 2.42
C LEU A 379 31.46 -39.14 2.88
N GLN A 380 31.36 -39.45 4.17
CA GLN A 380 31.67 -40.76 4.75
C GLN A 380 30.75 -41.92 4.29
N ASP A 381 29.54 -41.66 3.81
CA ASP A 381 28.64 -42.74 3.37
C ASP A 381 28.88 -43.20 1.92
N PHE A 382 29.64 -42.44 1.12
CA PHE A 382 30.14 -42.90 -0.18
C PHE A 382 31.14 -44.07 -0.04
N ILE A 383 31.76 -44.25 1.13
CA ILE A 383 32.66 -45.38 1.44
C ILE A 383 31.86 -46.63 1.84
N LEU A 384 30.65 -46.48 2.37
CA LEU A 384 29.80 -47.60 2.83
C LEU A 384 29.09 -48.32 1.68
N VAL A 385 28.80 -47.63 0.56
CA VAL A 385 28.15 -48.24 -0.61
C VAL A 385 28.99 -49.36 -1.24
N PRO A 386 30.30 -49.19 -1.52
CA PRO A 386 31.18 -50.29 -1.94
C PRO A 386 31.27 -51.42 -0.91
N LEU A 387 31.18 -51.10 0.39
CA LEU A 387 31.31 -52.06 1.48
C LEU A 387 30.08 -52.97 1.58
N LEU A 388 28.87 -52.42 1.43
CA LEU A 388 27.61 -53.15 1.34
C LEU A 388 27.50 -53.99 0.07
N ALA A 389 27.99 -53.48 -1.07
CA ALA A 389 28.09 -54.25 -2.31
C ALA A 389 29.07 -55.44 -2.15
N SER A 390 30.21 -55.23 -1.48
CA SER A 390 31.18 -56.30 -1.19
C SER A 390 30.63 -57.39 -0.26
N LEU A 391 29.78 -57.00 0.72
CA LEU A 391 29.11 -57.92 1.64
C LEU A 391 28.04 -58.76 0.93
N LYS A 392 27.26 -58.17 0.02
CA LYS A 392 26.32 -58.95 -0.82
C LYS A 392 27.03 -59.91 -1.78
N GLN A 393 28.17 -59.50 -2.34
CA GLN A 393 28.96 -60.35 -3.23
C GLN A 393 29.64 -61.51 -2.46
N ARG A 394 30.03 -61.29 -1.20
CA ARG A 394 30.46 -62.36 -0.27
C ARG A 394 29.31 -63.29 0.13
N ALA A 395 28.11 -62.76 0.41
CA ALA A 395 26.94 -63.58 0.73
C ALA A 395 26.49 -64.44 -0.47
N SER A 396 26.54 -63.89 -1.69
CA SER A 396 26.26 -64.62 -2.94
C SER A 396 27.28 -65.71 -3.25
N LYS A 397 28.58 -65.48 -2.95
CA LYS A 397 29.62 -66.52 -3.05
C LYS A 397 29.51 -67.57 -1.94
N SER A 398 29.13 -67.19 -0.72
CA SER A 398 28.91 -68.13 0.39
C SER A 398 27.69 -69.03 0.17
N ALA A 399 26.62 -68.51 -0.44
CA ALA A 399 25.44 -69.29 -0.81
C ALA A 399 25.71 -70.31 -1.94
N ARG A 400 26.74 -70.10 -2.76
CA ARG A 400 27.16 -71.06 -3.80
C ARG A 400 28.06 -72.19 -3.28
N VAL A 401 28.76 -72.01 -2.17
CA VAL A 401 29.60 -73.06 -1.56
C VAL A 401 28.78 -73.98 -0.65
N SER A 402 27.64 -73.53 -0.13
CA SER A 402 26.73 -74.35 0.69
C SER A 402 25.86 -75.37 -0.10
N ASN A 403 25.98 -75.43 -1.43
CA ASN A 403 25.22 -76.37 -2.30
C ASN A 403 26.09 -77.47 -2.95
N CYS A 404 27.32 -77.66 -2.48
CA CYS A 404 28.13 -78.84 -2.78
C CYS A 404 28.76 -79.37 -1.48
N SER A 405 27.93 -79.98 -0.62
CA SER A 405 28.33 -80.93 0.42
C SER A 405 27.13 -81.82 0.74
#